data_AF-A0A2G9XDU0-F1
#
_entry.id   AF-A0A2G9XDU0-F1
#
_cell.length_a   1.000
_cell.length_b   1.000
_cell.length_c   1.000
_cell.angle_alpha   90.00
_cell.angle_beta   90.00
_cell.angle_gamma   90.00
#
_symmetry.space_group_name_H-M   'P 1'
#
loop_
_entity.id
_entity.type
_entity.pdbx_description
1 polymer ?
#
loop_
_entity_poly.entity_id
_entity_poly.type
_entity_poly.pdbx_seq_one_letter_code
_entity_poly.pdbx_strand_id
1 'polypeptide(L)'
;MAEYGEWNRKGATLSDVTAKAEYGVNREFIIKGIQTGKLEYRDGSIWGNPYLRILRSQLEKYIADELGKEYLAKVKNEVELRKIKKEISNTKKRLNVLQIRRLELEKSMNK
;
A
#
# COMPACT_ATOMS: atom_id res chain seq x y z
N MET A 1 3.57 -21.21 10.85
CA MET A 1 4.98 -20.79 10.86
C MET A 1 5.38 -20.46 9.44
N ALA A 2 6.11 -19.36 9.25
CA ALA A 2 6.62 -18.96 7.95
C ALA A 2 7.56 -20.03 7.38
N GLU A 3 7.38 -20.39 6.12
CA GLU A 3 8.27 -21.29 5.40
C GLU A 3 9.61 -20.58 5.09
N TYR A 4 10.69 -21.35 5.12
CA TYR A 4 12.06 -20.84 5.01
C TYR A 4 12.25 -20.09 3.68
N GLY A 5 12.38 -18.76 3.75
CA GLY A 5 12.57 -17.88 2.58
C GLY A 5 11.43 -16.89 2.31
N GLU A 6 10.29 -16.99 3.00
CA GLU A 6 9.18 -16.02 2.84
C GLU A 6 9.61 -14.58 3.13
N TRP A 7 10.54 -14.38 4.06
CA TRP A 7 11.09 -13.07 4.43
C TRP A 7 11.96 -12.41 3.35
N ASN A 8 12.60 -13.21 2.49
CA ASN A 8 13.52 -12.73 1.45
C ASN A 8 12.82 -12.53 0.10
N ARG A 9 11.56 -12.96 -0.04
CA ARG A 9 10.79 -12.74 -1.27
C ARG A 9 10.45 -11.26 -1.42
N LYS A 10 10.75 -10.69 -2.59
CA LYS A 10 10.46 -9.29 -2.89
C LYS A 10 8.96 -9.00 -2.69
N GLY A 11 8.64 -8.03 -1.83
CA GLY A 11 7.27 -7.62 -1.53
C GLY A 11 6.51 -8.50 -0.52
N ALA A 12 7.14 -9.54 0.03
CA ALA A 12 6.51 -10.42 1.01
C ALA A 12 6.44 -9.81 2.42
N THR A 13 7.30 -8.85 2.73
CA THR A 13 7.32 -8.15 4.01
C THR A 13 6.77 -6.74 3.89
N LEU A 14 6.07 -6.27 4.91
CA LEU A 14 5.54 -4.92 5.01
C LEU A 14 5.82 -4.32 6.39
N SER A 15 5.83 -2.99 6.47
CA SER A 15 5.96 -2.27 7.73
C SER A 15 4.61 -1.96 8.35
N ASP A 16 4.57 -1.58 9.63
CA ASP A 16 3.35 -1.12 10.30
C ASP A 16 2.69 0.08 9.59
N VAL A 17 3.50 0.97 9.02
CA VAL A 17 3.02 2.12 8.23
C VAL A 17 2.36 1.65 6.93
N THR A 18 2.98 0.70 6.23
CA THR A 18 2.40 0.14 5.00
C THR A 18 1.15 -0.69 5.32
N ALA A 19 1.13 -1.42 6.43
CA ALA A 19 -0.05 -2.16 6.90
C ALA A 19 -1.25 -1.24 7.08
N LYS A 20 -1.04 -0.08 7.73
CA LYS A 20 -2.08 0.93 7.91
C LYS A 20 -2.53 1.52 6.58
N ALA A 21 -1.59 1.80 5.67
CA ALA A 21 -1.91 2.41 4.38
C ALA A 21 -2.66 1.45 3.42
N GLU A 22 -2.26 0.17 3.39
CA GLU A 22 -2.80 -0.82 2.45
C GLU A 22 -3.98 -1.62 3.02
N TYR A 23 -4.03 -1.85 4.33
CA TYR A 23 -5.03 -2.70 4.97
C TYR A 23 -5.87 -1.96 6.01
N GLY A 24 -5.59 -0.68 6.29
CA GLY A 24 -6.33 0.10 7.28
C GLY A 24 -6.13 -0.36 8.73
N VAL A 25 -5.22 -1.30 8.97
CA VAL A 25 -4.96 -1.87 10.30
C VAL A 25 -4.01 -0.99 11.10
N ASN A 26 -4.33 -0.78 12.38
CA ASN A 26 -3.50 0.01 13.27
C ASN A 26 -2.34 -0.81 13.85
N ARG A 27 -1.31 -0.11 14.34
CA ARG A 27 -0.16 -0.73 15.00
C ARG A 27 -0.59 -1.62 16.18
N GLU A 28 -1.61 -1.23 16.94
CA GLU A 28 -2.16 -2.04 18.04
C GLU A 28 -2.71 -3.38 17.58
N PHE A 29 -3.36 -3.44 16.40
CA PHE A 29 -3.85 -4.69 15.83
C PHE A 29 -2.69 -5.63 15.50
N ILE A 30 -1.61 -5.09 14.94
CA ILE A 30 -0.39 -5.85 14.65
C ILE A 30 0.25 -6.36 15.95
N ILE A 31 0.34 -5.52 16.99
CA ILE A 31 0.88 -5.92 18.30
C ILE A 31 0.04 -7.03 18.92
N LYS A 32 -1.30 -6.96 18.83
CA LYS A 32 -2.18 -8.05 19.28
C LYS A 32 -1.94 -9.34 18.50
N GLY A 33 -1.77 -9.26 17.18
CA GLY A 33 -1.42 -10.42 16.35
C GLY A 33 -0.06 -11.04 16.72
N ILE A 34 0.91 -10.21 17.12
CA ILE A 34 2.22 -10.68 17.62
C ILE A 34 2.07 -11.35 19.00
N GLN A 35 1.35 -10.71 19.92
CA GLN A 35 1.13 -11.22 21.28
C GLN A 35 0.36 -12.55 21.29
N THR A 36 -0.57 -12.72 20.35
CA THR A 36 -1.32 -13.97 20.17
C THR A 36 -0.54 -15.04 19.40
N GLY A 37 0.68 -14.75 18.94
CA GLY A 37 1.51 -15.67 18.16
C GLY A 37 1.01 -15.91 16.74
N LYS A 38 0.02 -15.14 16.27
CA LYS A 38 -0.53 -15.23 14.90
C LYS A 38 0.35 -14.52 13.86
N LEU A 39 1.14 -13.53 14.29
CA LEU A 39 2.05 -12.77 13.42
C LEU A 39 3.50 -12.94 13.90
N GLU A 40 4.39 -13.29 12.97
CA GLU A 40 5.82 -13.18 13.18
C GLU A 40 6.28 -11.75 12.83
N TYR A 41 7.19 -11.22 13.64
CA TYR A 41 7.76 -9.90 13.41
C TYR A 41 9.28 -9.98 13.44
N ARG A 42 9.90 -9.03 12.73
CA ARG A 42 11.31 -8.70 12.84
C ARG A 42 11.43 -7.20 13.06
N ASP A 43 12.35 -6.81 13.92
CA ASP A 43 12.81 -5.43 13.98
C ASP A 43 13.57 -5.09 12.70
N GLY A 44 13.27 -3.90 12.17
CA GLY A 44 14.04 -3.28 11.11
C GLY A 44 14.33 -1.83 11.48
N SER A 45 15.38 -1.27 10.91
CA SER A 45 15.68 0.15 11.03
C SER A 45 16.01 0.72 9.65
N ILE A 46 15.29 1.78 9.27
CA ILE A 46 15.57 2.57 8.07
C ILE A 46 16.08 3.91 8.57
N TRP A 47 17.36 4.21 8.32
CA TRP A 47 18.00 5.47 8.72
C TRP A 47 17.85 5.81 10.21
N GLY A 48 17.94 4.81 11.09
CA GLY A 48 17.81 5.00 12.54
C GLY A 48 16.36 5.03 13.05
N ASN A 49 15.35 5.01 12.16
CA ASN A 49 13.96 4.92 12.56
C ASN A 49 13.53 3.44 12.66
N PRO A 50 13.22 2.93 13.87
CA PRO A 50 12.80 1.55 14.05
C PRO A 50 11.40 1.35 13.48
N TYR A 51 11.20 0.24 12.79
CA TYR A 51 9.89 -0.18 12.28
C TYR A 51 9.69 -1.67 12.49
N LEU A 52 8.42 -2.07 12.59
CA LEU A 52 8.06 -3.47 12.68
C LEU A 52 7.94 -4.04 11.28
N ARG A 53 8.73 -5.07 10.97
CA ARG A 53 8.65 -5.79 9.71
C ARG A 53 7.83 -7.07 9.93
N ILE A 54 6.74 -7.20 9.21
CA ILE A 54 5.81 -8.33 9.30
C ILE A 54 5.56 -8.96 7.93
N LEU A 55 5.14 -10.22 7.89
CA LEU A 55 4.81 -10.91 6.64
C LEU A 55 3.41 -10.56 6.17
N ARG A 56 3.30 -10.19 4.88
CA ARG A 56 2.03 -9.88 4.21
C ARG A 56 1.05 -11.05 4.30
N SER A 57 1.50 -12.25 3.96
CA SER A 57 0.68 -13.46 4.01
C SER A 57 0.09 -13.73 5.40
N GLN A 58 0.86 -13.49 6.46
CA GLN A 58 0.40 -13.69 7.84
C GLN A 58 -0.59 -12.61 8.26
N LEU A 59 -0.32 -11.35 7.91
CA LEU A 59 -1.23 -10.26 8.18
C LEU A 59 -2.58 -10.45 7.47
N GLU A 60 -2.56 -10.85 6.19
CA GLU A 60 -3.79 -11.10 5.43
C GLU A 60 -4.60 -12.26 6.02
N LYS A 61 -3.94 -13.33 6.47
CA LYS A 61 -4.60 -14.44 7.19
C LYS A 61 -5.21 -13.95 8.51
N TYR A 62 -4.47 -13.18 9.30
CA TYR A 62 -4.94 -12.65 10.58
C TYR A 62 -6.13 -11.69 10.41
N ILE A 63 -6.09 -10.82 9.40
CA ILE A 63 -7.22 -9.94 9.05
C ILE A 63 -8.42 -10.77 8.61
N ALA A 64 -8.23 -11.78 7.78
CA ALA A 64 -9.33 -12.64 7.33
C ALA A 64 -9.98 -13.42 8.49
N ASP A 65 -9.21 -13.75 9.52
CA ASP A 65 -9.66 -14.45 10.73
C ASP A 65 -10.44 -13.53 11.69
N GLU A 66 -9.95 -12.30 11.93
CA GLU A 66 -10.56 -11.36 12.88
C GLU A 66 -11.67 -10.48 12.28
N LEU A 67 -11.46 -10.00 11.05
CA LEU A 67 -12.31 -8.99 10.39
C LEU A 67 -13.10 -9.58 9.21
N GLY A 68 -12.82 -10.82 8.84
CA GLY A 68 -13.47 -11.51 7.72
C GLY A 68 -12.83 -11.21 6.36
N LYS A 69 -13.05 -12.13 5.41
CA LYS A 69 -12.54 -12.03 4.03
C LYS A 69 -13.14 -10.86 3.25
N GLU A 70 -14.38 -10.47 3.57
CA GLU A 70 -15.07 -9.35 2.93
C GLU A 70 -14.40 -8.00 3.24
N TYR A 71 -13.92 -7.82 4.47
CA TYR A 71 -13.17 -6.62 4.85
C TYR A 71 -11.89 -6.50 4.01
N LEU A 72 -11.15 -7.60 3.85
CA LEU A 72 -9.92 -7.62 3.07
C LEU A 72 -10.16 -7.27 1.59
N ALA A 73 -11.23 -7.79 0.99
CA ALA A 73 -11.61 -7.45 -0.38
C ALA A 73 -12.00 -5.97 -0.51
N LYS A 74 -12.82 -5.46 0.43
CA LYS A 74 -13.24 -4.05 0.45
C LYS A 74 -12.03 -3.11 0.55
N VAL A 75 -11.12 -3.36 1.48
CA VAL A 75 -9.97 -2.48 1.69
C VAL A 75 -9.04 -2.49 0.47
N LYS A 76 -8.81 -3.65 -0.15
CA LYS A 76 -8.04 -3.74 -1.41
C LYS A 76 -8.67 -2.90 -2.51
N ASN A 77 -9.99 -3.00 -2.68
CA ASN A 77 -10.73 -2.21 -3.66
C ASN A 77 -10.64 -0.70 -3.37
N GLU A 78 -10.72 -0.29 -2.10
CA GLU A 78 -10.58 1.13 -1.72
C GLU A 78 -9.18 1.67 -2.01
N VAL A 79 -8.13 0.89 -1.73
CA VAL A 79 -6.74 1.29 -2.02
C VAL A 79 -6.51 1.38 -3.51
N GLU A 80 -6.99 0.42 -4.28
CA GLU A 80 -6.92 0.45 -5.75
C GLU A 80 -7.67 1.66 -6.31
N LEU A 81 -8.88 1.93 -5.82
CA LEU A 81 -9.66 3.09 -6.21
C LEU A 81 -8.92 4.40 -5.91
N ARG A 82 -8.24 4.52 -4.77
CA ARG A 82 -7.41 5.70 -4.45
C ARG A 82 -6.24 5.85 -5.43
N LYS A 83 -5.57 4.75 -5.78
CA LYS A 83 -4.49 4.76 -6.79
C LYS A 83 -5.01 5.20 -8.16
N ILE A 84 -6.12 4.63 -8.62
CA ILE A 84 -6.75 4.98 -9.90
C ILE A 84 -7.17 6.46 -9.91
N LYS A 85 -7.81 6.97 -8.84
CA LYS A 85 -8.18 8.39 -8.73
C LYS A 85 -6.96 9.30 -8.81
N LYS A 86 -5.85 8.94 -8.17
CA LYS A 86 -4.59 9.69 -8.23
C LYS A 86 -4.01 9.70 -9.64
N GLU A 87 -3.99 8.55 -10.31
CA GLU A 87 -3.52 8.43 -11.69
C GLU A 87 -4.38 9.24 -12.67
N ILE A 88 -5.71 9.19 -12.52
CA ILE A 88 -6.63 10.03 -13.31
C ILE A 88 -6.30 11.51 -13.12
N SER A 89 -6.10 11.96 -11.87
CA SER A 89 -5.78 13.36 -11.58
C SER A 89 -4.44 13.77 -12.21
N ASN A 90 -3.41 12.92 -12.10
CA ASN A 90 -2.10 13.18 -12.67
C ASN A 90 -2.14 13.25 -14.21
N THR A 91 -2.85 12.32 -14.83
CA THR A 91 -3.04 12.28 -16.29
C THR A 91 -3.83 13.50 -16.77
N LYS A 92 -4.88 13.94 -16.05
CA LYS A 92 -5.60 15.17 -16.38
C LYS A 92 -4.70 16.41 -16.32
N LYS A 93 -3.80 16.51 -15.34
CA LYS A 93 -2.82 17.60 -15.28
C LYS A 93 -1.89 17.59 -16.49
N ARG A 94 -1.36 16.42 -16.85
CA ARG A 94 -0.54 16.26 -18.06
C ARG A 94 -1.29 16.63 -19.33
N LEU A 95 -2.55 16.21 -19.45
CA LEU A 95 -3.41 16.53 -20.58
C LEU A 95 -3.61 18.04 -20.72
N ASN A 96 -3.90 18.75 -19.63
CA ASN A 96 -4.06 20.20 -19.65
C ASN A 96 -2.78 20.91 -20.12
N VAL A 97 -1.61 20.50 -19.63
CA VAL A 97 -0.32 21.06 -20.07
C VAL A 97 -0.12 20.88 -21.59
N LEU A 98 -0.43 19.69 -22.11
CA LEU A 98 -0.34 19.40 -23.55
C LEU A 98 -1.35 20.20 -24.37
N GLN A 99 -2.58 20.37 -23.87
CA GLN A 99 -3.62 21.16 -24.54
C GLN A 99 -3.24 22.64 -24.62
N ILE A 100 -2.72 23.22 -23.55
CA ILE A 100 -2.20 24.59 -23.55
C ILE A 100 -1.11 24.72 -24.62
N ARG A 101 -0.13 23.81 -24.60
CA ARG A 101 0.97 23.84 -25.56
C ARG A 101 0.51 23.70 -27.01
N ARG A 102 -0.50 22.85 -27.26
CA ARG A 102 -1.12 22.70 -28.58
C ARG A 102 -1.72 24.02 -29.06
N LEU A 103 -2.53 24.68 -28.22
CA LEU A 103 -3.16 25.95 -28.56
C LEU A 103 -2.15 27.07 -28.83
N GLU A 104 -1.04 27.12 -28.08
CA GLU A 104 0.04 28.08 -28.34
C GLU A 104 0.67 27.88 -29.73
N LEU A 105 0.92 26.61 -30.11
CA LEU A 105 1.48 26.27 -31.41
C LEU A 105 0.47 26.55 -32.55
N GLU A 106 -0.80 26.18 -32.38
CA GLU A 106 -1.88 26.47 -33.34
C GLU A 106 -2.00 27.98 -33.59
N LYS A 107 -1.95 28.81 -32.53
CA LYS A 107 -1.94 30.28 -32.66
C LYS A 107 -0.70 30.82 -33.36
N SER A 108 0.45 30.19 -33.16
CA SER A 108 1.71 30.59 -33.79
C SER A 108 1.77 30.21 -35.27
N MET A 109 1.05 29.17 -35.68
CA MET A 109 0.95 28.73 -37.08
C MET A 109 -0.09 29.51 -37.89
N ASN A 110 -1.13 30.05 -37.24
CA ASN A 110 -2.18 30.84 -37.88
C ASN A 110 -1.86 32.35 -37.93
N LYS A 111 -0.62 32.74 -37.65
CA LYS A 111 -0.14 34.14 -37.64
C LYS A 111 0.93 34.30 -38.71
#